data_AF-A0A951W6M5-F1
#
_entry.id   AF-A0A951W6M5-F1
#
_cell.length_a   1.000
_cell.length_b   1.000
_cell.length_c   1.000
_cell.angle_alpha   90.00
_cell.angle_beta   90.00
_cell.angle_gamma   90.00
#
_symmetry.space_group_name_H-M   'P 1'
#
loop_
_entity.id
_entity.type
_entity.pdbx_description
1 polymer ?
#
loop_
_entity_poly.entity_id
_entity_poly.type
_entity_poly.pdbx_seq_one_letter_code
_entity_poly.pdbx_strand_id
1 'polypeptide(L)'
;MRRIMLPVVAVVLTGMAGCACHKDTVTLTPLSGRYGYHFEGPMGLQGTLTKDNLTDPEWRLEGKFVFPTGGHALLEPDIQIAESYPEQVFIKFTVMTPGPNEMVTMVVTEVPFSQKIPASNEAVFSMTVTTVQRLL
;
A
#
# COMPACT_ATOMS: atom_id res chain seq x y z
N MET A 1 -36.71 -2.13 46.69
CA MET A 1 -35.92 -2.38 45.46
C MET A 1 -36.25 -1.31 44.44
N ARG A 2 -35.37 -0.32 44.22
CA ARG A 2 -35.53 0.73 43.19
C ARG A 2 -34.30 0.68 42.29
N ARG A 3 -34.49 0.31 41.02
CA ARG A 3 -33.41 0.34 40.00
C ARG A 3 -33.39 1.75 39.41
N ILE A 4 -32.28 2.46 39.61
CA ILE A 4 -31.97 3.73 38.98
C ILE A 4 -31.46 3.41 37.58
N MET A 5 -32.16 3.88 36.56
CA MET A 5 -31.78 3.76 35.16
C MET A 5 -31.02 5.04 34.78
N LEU A 6 -29.71 4.93 34.54
CA LEU A 6 -28.89 6.02 34.00
C LEU A 6 -28.96 5.96 32.47
N PRO A 7 -29.24 7.08 31.77
CA PRO A 7 -29.10 7.13 30.31
C PRO A 7 -27.61 7.23 29.94
N VAL A 8 -27.12 6.24 29.21
CA VAL A 8 -25.80 6.27 28.56
C VAL A 8 -25.88 7.27 27.41
N VAL A 9 -25.23 8.43 27.61
CA VAL A 9 -25.05 9.42 26.56
C VAL A 9 -23.98 8.90 25.60
N ALA A 10 -24.40 8.49 24.41
CA ALA A 10 -23.49 8.16 23.32
C ALA A 10 -22.88 9.47 22.78
N VAL A 11 -21.60 9.68 23.05
CA VAL A 11 -20.82 10.75 22.42
C VAL A 11 -20.55 10.32 20.98
N VAL A 12 -21.30 10.90 20.04
CA VAL A 12 -21.00 10.79 18.61
C VAL A 12 -19.79 11.68 18.33
N LEU A 13 -18.62 11.07 18.16
CA LEU A 13 -17.46 11.72 17.58
C LEU A 13 -17.76 12.01 16.11
N THR A 14 -18.14 13.26 15.82
CA THR A 14 -18.16 13.81 14.46
C THR A 14 -16.73 13.83 13.93
N GLY A 15 -16.40 12.85 13.09
CA GLY A 15 -15.16 12.79 12.32
C GLY A 15 -15.03 14.03 11.43
N MET A 16 -13.90 14.72 11.59
CA MET A 16 -13.54 15.92 10.85
C MET A 16 -13.33 15.61 9.36
N ALA A 17 -13.72 16.57 8.51
CA ALA A 17 -13.42 16.78 7.09
C ALA A 17 -12.65 15.63 6.38
N GLY A 18 -13.41 14.84 5.62
CA GLY A 18 -12.93 13.64 4.94
C GLY A 18 -11.95 13.92 3.81
N CYS A 19 -10.73 13.45 3.98
CA CYS A 19 -9.98 12.92 2.85
C CYS A 19 -10.59 11.54 2.52
N ALA A 20 -11.06 11.34 1.28
CA ALA A 20 -11.45 10.02 0.83
C ALA A 20 -10.19 9.14 0.77
N CYS A 21 -9.95 8.40 1.84
CA CYS A 21 -8.86 7.45 1.97
C CYS A 21 -9.42 6.04 1.75
N HIS A 22 -9.06 5.43 0.62
CA HIS A 22 -9.41 4.04 0.33
C HIS A 22 -8.14 3.19 0.45
N LYS A 23 -8.27 2.01 1.09
CA LYS A 23 -7.15 1.11 1.35
C LYS A 23 -7.48 -0.27 0.81
N ASP A 24 -6.60 -0.77 -0.05
CA ASP A 24 -6.68 -2.08 -0.66
C ASP A 24 -5.48 -2.94 -0.27
N THR A 25 -5.71 -4.25 -0.17
CA THR A 25 -4.64 -5.24 -0.01
C THR A 25 -4.12 -5.68 -1.37
N VAL A 26 -2.80 -5.86 -1.47
CA VAL A 26 -2.14 -6.38 -2.67
C VAL A 26 -2.00 -7.89 -2.55
N THR A 27 -2.22 -8.61 -3.64
CA THR A 27 -2.09 -10.06 -3.68
C THR A 27 -0.64 -10.43 -3.94
N LEU A 28 -0.08 -11.31 -3.13
CA LEU A 28 1.27 -11.88 -3.29
C LEU A 28 1.15 -13.33 -3.75
N THR A 29 1.78 -13.66 -4.87
CA THR A 29 1.84 -15.02 -5.42
C THR A 29 3.29 -15.50 -5.43
N PRO A 30 3.63 -16.62 -4.78
CA PRO A 30 4.99 -17.15 -4.82
C PRO A 30 5.44 -17.46 -6.25
N LEU A 31 6.67 -17.11 -6.58
CA LEU A 31 7.26 -17.42 -7.88
C LEU A 31 7.83 -18.83 -7.91
N SER A 32 7.68 -19.53 -9.04
CA SER A 32 8.39 -20.79 -9.29
C SER A 32 9.80 -20.51 -9.83
N GLY A 33 10.82 -21.13 -9.24
CA GLY A 33 12.20 -21.07 -9.73
C GLY A 33 13.04 -19.85 -9.30
N ARG A 34 12.47 -18.87 -8.59
CA ARG A 34 13.21 -17.75 -7.96
C ARG A 34 12.69 -17.48 -6.55
N TYR A 35 13.54 -16.90 -5.70
CA TYR A 35 13.16 -16.57 -4.34
C TYR A 35 12.31 -15.29 -4.32
N GLY A 36 11.02 -15.44 -4.04
CA GLY A 36 10.13 -14.33 -3.73
C GLY A 36 8.76 -14.43 -4.39
N TYR A 37 8.17 -13.27 -4.66
CA TYR A 37 6.75 -13.13 -4.98
C TYR A 37 6.55 -12.28 -6.24
N HIS A 38 5.58 -12.67 -7.06
CA HIS A 38 4.87 -11.77 -7.96
C HIS A 38 3.77 -11.08 -7.16
N PHE A 39 3.49 -9.81 -7.46
CA PHE A 39 2.40 -9.10 -6.83
C PHE A 39 1.54 -8.36 -7.84
N GLU A 40 0.25 -8.29 -7.53
CA GLU A 40 -0.76 -7.56 -8.31
C GLU A 40 -1.75 -6.84 -7.38
N GLY A 41 -2.23 -5.68 -7.80
CA GLY A 41 -3.14 -4.87 -7.00
C GLY A 41 -3.94 -3.84 -7.82
N PRO A 42 -4.62 -2.91 -7.15
CA PRO A 42 -5.44 -1.89 -7.82
C PRO A 42 -4.60 -0.95 -8.70
N MET A 43 -5.27 -0.22 -9.59
CA MET A 43 -4.64 0.76 -10.49
C MET A 43 -3.52 0.18 -11.36
N GLY A 44 -3.71 -1.07 -11.80
CA GLY A 44 -2.74 -1.79 -12.63
C GLY A 44 -1.40 -2.01 -11.94
N LEU A 45 -1.37 -2.02 -10.60
CA LEU A 45 -0.18 -2.35 -9.83
C LEU A 45 0.25 -3.78 -10.16
N GLN A 46 1.49 -3.94 -10.59
CA GLN A 46 2.11 -5.24 -10.76
C GLN A 46 3.63 -5.17 -10.62
N GLY A 47 4.25 -6.27 -10.21
CA GLY A 47 5.70 -6.34 -10.08
C GLY A 47 6.18 -7.58 -9.33
N THR A 48 7.43 -7.55 -8.90
CA THR A 48 8.05 -8.65 -8.16
C THR A 48 8.82 -8.16 -6.95
N LEU A 49 8.81 -8.98 -5.90
CA LEU A 49 9.60 -8.82 -4.69
C LEU A 49 10.50 -10.04 -4.55
N THR A 50 11.79 -9.91 -4.83
CA THR A 50 12.69 -11.08 -4.93
C THR A 50 14.10 -10.88 -4.42
N LYS A 51 14.79 -11.99 -4.22
CA LYS A 51 16.26 -12.05 -4.10
C LYS A 51 16.85 -12.81 -5.29
N ASP A 52 18.04 -12.39 -5.70
CA ASP A 52 18.81 -13.13 -6.71
C ASP A 52 19.43 -14.37 -6.05
N ASN A 53 19.93 -14.24 -4.82
CA ASN A 53 20.45 -15.33 -3.98
C ASN A 53 19.94 -15.23 -2.53
N LEU A 54 19.82 -16.37 -1.83
CA LEU A 54 19.47 -16.39 -0.40
C LEU A 54 20.53 -15.74 0.51
N THR A 55 21.76 -15.58 0.03
CA THR A 55 22.82 -14.88 0.76
C THR A 55 22.73 -13.37 0.62
N ASP A 56 21.86 -12.86 -0.26
CA ASP A 56 21.75 -11.42 -0.48
C ASP A 56 21.11 -10.76 0.75
N PRO A 57 21.67 -9.64 1.23
CA PRO A 57 21.17 -8.96 2.42
C PRO A 57 19.82 -8.26 2.19
N GLU A 58 19.45 -8.03 0.93
CA GLU A 58 18.33 -7.17 0.54
C GLU A 58 17.37 -7.88 -0.40
N TRP A 59 16.08 -7.66 -0.18
CA TRP A 59 15.04 -7.97 -1.17
C TRP A 59 14.91 -6.80 -2.16
N ARG A 60 14.70 -7.12 -3.43
CA ARG A 60 14.46 -6.18 -4.52
C ARG A 60 12.96 -6.10 -4.80
N LEU A 61 12.37 -4.95 -4.51
CA LEU A 61 10.98 -4.62 -4.80
C LEU A 61 10.94 -3.79 -6.10
N GLU A 62 10.44 -4.37 -7.18
CA GLU A 62 10.38 -3.72 -8.49
C GLU A 62 9.01 -3.89 -9.10
N GLY A 63 8.47 -2.84 -9.72
CA GLY A 63 7.15 -2.90 -10.33
C GLY A 63 6.74 -1.60 -10.98
N LYS A 64 5.46 -1.53 -11.31
CA LYS A 64 4.84 -0.33 -11.86
C LYS A 64 3.38 -0.22 -11.47
N PHE A 65 2.88 1.01 -11.49
CA PHE A 65 1.46 1.32 -11.60
C PHE A 65 1.12 1.67 -13.05
N VAL A 66 -0.12 1.42 -13.45
CA VAL A 66 -0.64 1.79 -14.77
C VAL A 66 -1.89 2.64 -14.54
N PHE A 67 -1.70 3.96 -14.50
CA PHE A 67 -2.80 4.89 -14.25
C PHE A 67 -3.58 5.16 -15.54
N PRO A 68 -4.93 5.08 -15.51
CA PRO A 68 -5.74 5.28 -16.71
C PRO A 68 -5.83 6.74 -17.16
N THR A 69 -5.51 7.68 -16.28
CA THR A 69 -5.52 9.13 -16.55
C THR A 69 -4.30 9.80 -15.95
N GLY A 70 -3.97 10.99 -16.46
CA GLY A 70 -3.03 11.89 -15.82
C GLY A 70 -3.51 12.37 -14.45
N GLY A 71 -2.63 13.09 -13.74
CA GLY A 71 -2.91 13.69 -12.44
C GLY A 71 -2.74 12.76 -11.22
N HIS A 72 -2.61 11.46 -11.45
CA HIS A 72 -2.17 10.53 -10.41
C HIS A 72 -0.69 10.73 -10.09
N ALA A 73 -0.32 10.61 -8.81
CA ALA A 73 1.07 10.61 -8.39
C ALA A 73 1.32 9.46 -7.40
N LEU A 74 2.36 8.67 -7.65
CA LEU A 74 2.86 7.69 -6.69
C LEU A 74 3.83 8.39 -5.74
N LEU A 75 3.57 8.34 -4.44
CA LEU A 75 4.54 8.74 -3.43
C LEU A 75 5.55 7.61 -3.19
N GLU A 76 6.68 7.96 -2.59
CA GLU A 76 7.66 6.96 -2.19
C GLU A 76 7.00 5.90 -1.28
N PRO A 77 7.21 4.59 -1.54
CA PRO A 77 6.65 3.54 -0.71
C PRO A 77 7.14 3.64 0.74
N ASP A 78 6.21 3.57 1.69
CA ASP A 78 6.53 3.48 3.11
C ASP A 78 6.76 2.02 3.46
N ILE A 79 7.98 1.68 3.88
CA ILE A 79 8.42 0.33 4.19
C ILE A 79 8.75 0.27 5.68
N GLN A 80 8.02 -0.57 6.41
CA GLN A 80 8.20 -0.77 7.84
C GLN A 80 8.64 -2.20 8.10
N ILE A 81 9.74 -2.37 8.81
CA ILE A 81 10.26 -3.67 9.22
C ILE A 81 10.07 -3.78 10.74
N ALA A 82 9.32 -4.79 11.18
CA ALA A 82 9.05 -5.03 12.57
C ALA A 82 10.02 -6.05 13.15
N GLU A 83 10.63 -5.71 14.29
CA GLU A 83 11.53 -6.58 15.08
C GLU A 83 10.74 -7.72 15.73
N SER A 84 10.37 -8.71 14.94
CA SER A 84 9.58 -9.89 15.34
C SER A 84 10.17 -11.16 14.74
N TYR A 85 9.71 -12.33 15.22
CA TYR A 85 10.12 -13.62 14.66
C TYR A 85 8.90 -14.48 14.27
N PRO A 86 8.69 -14.81 12.98
CA PRO A 86 9.48 -14.32 11.84
C PRO A 86 9.35 -12.80 11.67
N GLU A 87 10.34 -12.18 11.03
CA GLU A 87 10.37 -10.74 10.76
C GLU A 87 9.17 -10.34 9.87
N GLN A 88 8.52 -9.23 10.18
CA GLN A 88 7.36 -8.76 9.41
C GLN A 88 7.71 -7.50 8.65
N VAL A 89 7.40 -7.48 7.35
CA VAL A 89 7.64 -6.33 6.48
C VAL A 89 6.31 -5.84 5.93
N PHE A 90 6.00 -4.58 6.20
CA PHE A 90 4.80 -3.89 5.71
C PHE A 90 5.20 -2.87 4.65
N ILE A 91 4.65 -3.01 3.46
CA ILE A 91 4.89 -2.09 2.34
C ILE A 91 3.58 -1.37 2.03
N LYS A 92 3.60 -0.05 2.11
CA LYS A 92 2.44 0.81 1.83
C LYS A 92 2.75 1.73 0.66
N PHE A 93 2.06 1.51 -0.45
CA PHE A 93 2.03 2.47 -1.54
C PHE A 93 0.98 3.52 -1.26
N THR A 94 1.33 4.79 -1.49
CA THR A 94 0.36 5.88 -1.43
C THR A 94 0.22 6.50 -2.81
N VAL A 95 -0.98 6.44 -3.37
CA VAL A 95 -1.31 7.07 -4.65
C VAL A 95 -2.16 8.29 -4.37
N MET A 96 -1.67 9.45 -4.77
CA MET A 96 -2.46 10.67 -4.80
C MET A 96 -3.35 10.65 -6.04
N THR A 97 -4.66 10.78 -5.85
CA THR A 97 -5.62 10.92 -6.94
C THR A 97 -5.89 12.41 -7.23
N PRO A 98 -6.28 12.75 -8.48
CA PRO A 98 -6.68 14.10 -8.84
C PRO A 98 -7.79 14.65 -7.92
N GLY A 99 -7.79 15.97 -7.72
CA GLY A 99 -8.81 16.65 -6.95
C GLY A 99 -10.20 16.50 -7.58
N PRO A 100 -11.28 16.68 -6.79
CA PRO A 100 -12.63 16.66 -7.34
C PRO A 100 -12.77 17.80 -8.36
N ASN A 101 -13.22 17.48 -9.57
CA ASN A 101 -13.33 18.39 -10.72
C ASN A 101 -12.01 18.85 -11.36
N GLU A 102 -10.87 18.24 -11.01
CA GLU A 102 -9.62 18.49 -11.72
C GLU A 102 -9.71 17.94 -13.16
N MET A 103 -9.45 18.80 -14.15
CA MET A 103 -9.42 18.40 -15.56
C MET A 103 -8.15 17.59 -15.81
N VAL A 104 -8.31 16.29 -16.04
CA VAL A 104 -7.19 15.38 -16.32
C VAL A 104 -7.16 14.95 -17.78
N THR A 105 -5.95 14.70 -18.28
CA THR A 105 -5.76 14.10 -19.60
C THR A 105 -6.05 12.61 -19.55
N MET A 106 -6.75 12.10 -20.57
CA MET A 106 -6.99 10.68 -20.76
C MET A 106 -5.76 10.02 -21.40
N VAL A 107 -4.71 9.83 -20.61
CA VAL A 107 -3.47 9.19 -21.03
C VAL A 107 -3.11 8.09 -20.05
N VAL A 108 -2.89 6.89 -20.59
CA VAL A 108 -2.38 5.77 -19.80
C VAL A 108 -0.93 6.06 -19.44
N THR A 109 -0.63 6.13 -18.15
CA THR A 109 0.70 6.49 -17.64
C THR A 109 1.26 5.33 -16.83
N GLU A 110 2.40 4.80 -17.26
CA GLU A 110 3.17 3.83 -16.48
C GLU A 110 4.10 4.55 -15.52
N VAL A 111 4.02 4.22 -14.23
CA VAL A 111 4.88 4.78 -13.19
C VAL A 111 5.70 3.65 -12.56
N PRO A 112 6.95 3.45 -13.00
CA PRO A 112 7.80 2.41 -12.45
C PRO A 112 8.34 2.79 -11.06
N PHE A 113 8.66 1.80 -10.26
CA PHE A 113 9.37 1.95 -8.98
C PHE A 113 10.36 0.81 -8.76
N SER A 114 11.38 1.09 -7.97
CA SER A 114 12.39 0.13 -7.53
C SER A 114 12.89 0.51 -6.15
N GLN A 115 12.83 -0.40 -5.20
CA GLN A 115 13.35 -0.21 -3.85
C GLN A 115 14.08 -1.47 -3.37
N LYS A 116 15.00 -1.28 -2.43
CA LYS A 116 15.70 -2.35 -1.73
C LYS A 116 15.23 -2.43 -0.29
N ILE A 117 15.00 -3.64 0.21
CA ILE A 117 14.48 -3.88 1.55
C ILE A 117 15.45 -4.78 2.32
N PRO A 118 16.17 -4.25 3.33
CA PRO A 118 17.09 -5.04 4.14
C PRO A 118 16.30 -5.91 5.13
N ALA A 119 15.83 -7.06 4.66
CA ALA A 119 15.05 -8.01 5.44
C ALA A 119 15.58 -9.44 5.29
N SER A 120 15.34 -10.24 6.32
CA SER A 120 15.70 -11.65 6.43
C SER A 120 15.01 -12.50 5.35
N ASN A 121 15.52 -13.73 5.16
CA ASN A 121 14.93 -14.67 4.19
C ASN A 121 13.59 -15.25 4.66
N GLU A 122 13.37 -15.28 5.97
CA GLU A 122 12.15 -15.77 6.61
C GLU A 122 11.09 -14.67 6.77
N ALA A 123 11.38 -13.45 6.26
CA ALA A 123 10.49 -12.32 6.37
C ALA A 123 9.13 -12.59 5.73
N VAL A 124 8.07 -12.21 6.45
CA VAL A 124 6.69 -12.27 5.98
C VAL A 124 6.29 -10.89 5.47
N PHE A 125 5.91 -10.83 4.20
CA PHE A 125 5.56 -9.57 3.54
C PHE A 125 4.06 -9.35 3.49
N SER A 126 3.67 -8.10 3.69
CA SER A 126 2.31 -7.63 3.40
C SER A 126 2.37 -6.30 2.67
N MET A 127 1.43 -6.12 1.75
CA MET A 127 1.44 -5.00 0.81
C MET A 127 0.06 -4.36 0.76
N THR A 128 0.01 -3.04 0.81
CA THR A 128 -1.25 -2.28 0.72
C THR A 128 -1.09 -1.07 -0.19
N VAL A 129 -2.18 -0.68 -0.83
CA VAL A 129 -2.28 0.56 -1.59
C VAL A 129 -3.30 1.44 -0.90
N THR A 130 -2.90 2.68 -0.60
CA THR A 130 -3.79 3.71 -0.10
C THR A 130 -3.95 4.78 -1.16
N THR A 131 -5.18 5.03 -1.59
CA THR A 131 -5.48 6.19 -2.43
C THR A 131 -5.89 7.37 -1.56
N VAL A 132 -5.28 8.53 -1.82
CA VAL A 132 -5.53 9.78 -1.08
C VAL A 132 -5.93 10.83 -2.10
N GLN A 133 -7.11 11.43 -1.92
CA GLN A 133 -7.53 12.51 -2.79
C GLN A 133 -6.78 13.80 -2.46
N ARG A 134 -6.18 14.44 -3.47
CA ARG A 134 -5.57 15.77 -3.31
C ARG A 134 -6.68 16.78 -2.97
N LEU A 135 -6.61 17.36 -1.78
CA LEU A 135 -7.43 18.51 -1.41
C LEU A 135 -6.71 19.77 -1.91
N LEU A 136 -7.46 20.63 -2.61
CA LEU A 136 -6.99 21.90 -3.16
C LEU A 136 -6.54 22.86 -2.05
#